data_AF-A0A969R3Z2-F1
#
_entry.id   AF-A0A969R3Z2-F1
#
_cell.length_a   1.000
_cell.length_b   1.000
_cell.length_c   1.000
_cell.angle_alpha   90.00
_cell.angle_beta   90.00
_cell.angle_gamma   90.00
#
_symmetry.space_group_name_H-M   'P 1'
#
loop_
_entity.id
_entity.type
_entity.pdbx_description
1 polymer ?
#
loop_
_entity_poly.entity_id
_entity_poly.type
_entity_poly.pdbx_seq_one_letter_code
_entity_poly.pdbx_strand_id
1 'polypeptide(L)'
;MRGVEGAFANGLWGIFEHQVVAGGNAHVPESANGNILLTTARSWLVNTAVRDRFLSMIWNPLKDLRSLSNPTTTAMLNNIRSRNGSEWHKLQAELQAFNMAMTVSTITAIAPLGGPPAGGTTITLTGIEFTFNTTEVRIGGILATNVTVSSSTSLTATTPPGALGSVDVIVHTPAGNSSPFNSFTYAPTPVISTVTVVGDPPGTPARGASLGGTPIEIIGTDFQATATVSIGGIPAENVVPISPTQITATTPRLLPPSAGGVEVKVTNPDGQSGSLNPGFEYFLLPAPTIISVFPPGGPSSGGFVIAITGANYLPGVAVSIGIRTATIISVSSTTIEALAPGLTIIEIPGARDLQVLNPDGQNVMIPGGFVYTP
;
A
#
# COMPACT_ATOMS: atom_id res chain seq x y z
N MET A 1 -15.36 34.58 22.88
CA MET A 1 -14.39 34.23 21.81
C MET A 1 -13.90 35.51 21.14
N ARG A 2 -12.90 36.19 21.72
CA ARG A 2 -12.26 37.41 21.17
C ARG A 2 -10.77 37.44 21.56
N GLY A 3 -10.09 36.30 21.45
CA GLY A 3 -8.84 36.07 22.21
C GLY A 3 -7.55 35.90 21.42
N VAL A 4 -7.57 35.59 20.12
CA VAL A 4 -6.32 35.16 19.45
C VAL A 4 -6.15 35.74 18.04
N GLU A 5 -7.22 36.16 17.37
CA GLU A 5 -7.15 36.63 15.97
C GLU A 5 -6.74 38.11 15.82
N GLY A 6 -6.80 38.91 16.92
CA GLY A 6 -6.37 40.31 16.91
C GLY A 6 -4.88 40.52 17.17
N ALA A 7 -4.17 39.55 17.77
CA ALA A 7 -2.76 39.72 18.14
C ALA A 7 -1.82 39.68 16.92
N PHE A 8 -2.21 38.95 15.88
CA PHE A 8 -1.44 38.78 14.64
C PHE A 8 -1.45 40.04 13.76
N ALA A 9 -2.63 40.62 13.52
CA ALA A 9 -2.78 41.86 12.77
C ALA A 9 -2.21 43.07 13.53
N ASN A 10 -2.42 43.14 14.85
CA ASN A 10 -1.84 44.19 15.70
C ASN A 10 -0.33 44.07 15.85
N GLY A 11 0.24 42.86 15.77
CA GLY A 11 1.69 42.63 15.80
C GLY A 11 2.39 43.06 14.51
N LEU A 12 1.84 42.72 13.35
CA LEU A 12 2.34 43.17 12.06
C LEU A 12 2.17 44.69 11.86
N TRP A 13 1.05 45.26 12.31
CA TRP A 13 0.81 46.70 12.33
C TRP A 13 1.77 47.42 13.29
N GLY A 14 2.02 46.86 14.48
CA GLY A 14 2.96 47.40 15.45
C GLY A 14 4.41 47.39 14.96
N ILE A 15 4.85 46.35 14.24
CA ILE A 15 6.20 46.31 13.62
C ILE A 15 6.30 47.31 12.45
N PHE A 16 5.23 47.45 11.67
CA PHE A 16 5.13 48.47 10.62
C PHE A 16 5.20 49.89 11.22
N GLU A 17 4.44 50.19 12.28
CA GLU A 17 4.55 51.48 13.00
C GLU A 17 5.96 51.67 13.59
N HIS A 18 6.51 50.71 14.32
CA HIS A 18 7.76 50.94 15.07
C HIS A 18 9.03 50.99 14.20
N GLN A 19 9.04 50.31 13.05
CA GLN A 19 10.22 50.23 12.15
C GLN A 19 10.07 51.13 10.90
N VAL A 20 8.84 51.48 10.52
CA VAL A 20 8.55 52.28 9.31
C VAL A 20 7.95 53.64 9.64
N VAL A 21 7.25 53.84 10.76
CA VAL A 21 6.54 55.09 11.11
C VAL A 21 6.71 55.48 12.60
N ALA A 22 7.83 56.09 12.98
CA ALA A 22 7.99 56.60 14.35
C ALA A 22 7.30 57.97 14.50
N GLY A 23 6.34 58.10 15.42
CA GLY A 23 5.68 59.38 15.74
C GLY A 23 4.72 59.92 14.67
N GLY A 24 4.19 59.05 13.80
CA GLY A 24 3.16 59.42 12.80
C GLY A 24 3.69 59.86 11.44
N ASN A 25 5.01 59.76 11.17
CA ASN A 25 5.59 59.99 9.85
C ASN A 25 6.47 58.82 9.39
N ALA A 26 6.35 58.43 8.11
CA ALA A 26 7.12 57.33 7.52
C ALA A 26 8.60 57.68 7.38
N HIS A 27 9.49 56.77 7.78
CA HIS A 27 10.95 56.88 7.64
C HIS A 27 11.50 56.30 6.34
N VAL A 28 10.65 55.67 5.52
CA VAL A 28 10.98 55.30 4.15
C VAL A 28 10.35 56.36 3.27
N PRO A 29 11.11 57.30 2.69
CA PRO A 29 10.54 58.34 1.86
C PRO A 29 9.89 57.66 0.64
N GLU A 30 8.64 58.02 0.34
CA GLU A 30 7.87 57.47 -0.77
C GLU A 30 7.54 58.57 -1.79
N SER A 31 7.47 58.22 -3.06
CA SER A 31 6.94 59.11 -4.09
C SER A 31 5.42 59.23 -3.94
N ALA A 32 4.82 60.24 -4.57
CA ALA A 32 3.36 60.43 -4.57
C ALA A 32 2.56 59.20 -5.07
N ASN A 33 3.22 58.23 -5.72
CA ASN A 33 2.62 57.00 -6.23
C ASN A 33 2.93 55.77 -5.34
N GLY A 34 3.42 55.99 -4.11
CA GLY A 34 3.69 54.95 -3.12
C GLY A 34 4.88 54.06 -3.46
N ASN A 35 5.89 54.60 -4.15
CA ASN A 35 7.14 53.89 -4.46
C ASN A 35 8.27 54.42 -3.58
N ILE A 36 9.14 53.54 -3.09
CA ILE A 36 10.27 53.92 -2.23
C ILE A 36 11.22 54.88 -2.98
N LEU A 37 11.52 56.03 -2.39
CA LEU A 37 12.52 57.01 -2.84
C LEU A 37 13.90 56.57 -2.34
N LEU A 38 14.75 56.15 -3.27
CA LEU A 38 16.04 55.52 -2.99
C LEU A 38 17.17 56.51 -2.63
N THR A 39 16.93 57.81 -2.71
CA THR A 39 17.95 58.85 -2.50
C THR A 39 18.30 59.09 -1.02
N THR A 40 17.56 58.48 -0.10
CA THR A 40 17.73 58.62 1.36
C THR A 40 17.69 57.26 2.09
N ALA A 41 17.71 56.14 1.36
CA ALA A 41 17.58 54.79 1.91
C ALA A 41 18.89 54.28 2.55
N ARG A 42 18.77 53.43 3.59
CA ARG A 42 19.91 52.79 4.27
C ARG A 42 20.78 52.00 3.29
N SER A 43 22.09 51.94 3.54
CA SER A 43 23.12 51.36 2.66
C SER A 43 22.85 49.93 2.14
N TRP A 44 22.04 49.14 2.86
CA TRP A 44 21.67 47.78 2.47
C TRP A 44 20.61 47.72 1.34
N LEU A 45 19.82 48.79 1.12
CA LEU A 45 18.87 48.92 -0.01
C LEU A 45 19.54 49.31 -1.34
N VAL A 46 20.83 49.66 -1.29
CA VAL A 46 21.63 50.00 -2.47
C VAL A 46 22.04 48.74 -3.23
N ASN A 47 22.02 47.58 -2.57
CA ASN A 47 22.22 46.28 -3.23
C ASN A 47 20.95 45.90 -4.00
N THR A 48 21.04 45.96 -5.33
CA THR A 48 19.95 45.74 -6.28
C THR A 48 19.25 44.40 -6.06
N ALA A 49 20.01 43.33 -5.79
CA ALA A 49 19.46 42.00 -5.59
C ALA A 49 18.67 41.87 -4.27
N VAL A 50 19.18 42.48 -3.19
CA VAL A 50 18.50 42.49 -1.88
C VAL A 50 17.24 43.37 -1.93
N ARG A 51 17.33 44.51 -2.62
CA ARG A 51 16.21 45.44 -2.83
C ARG A 51 15.08 44.79 -3.63
N ASP A 52 15.40 44.18 -4.76
CA ASP A 52 14.39 43.60 -5.66
C ASP A 52 13.71 42.39 -5.00
N ARG A 53 14.45 41.66 -4.15
CA ARG A 53 13.92 40.58 -3.31
C ARG A 53 12.99 41.08 -2.20
N PHE A 54 13.38 42.11 -1.45
CA PHE A 54 12.50 42.75 -0.45
C PHE A 54 11.23 43.33 -1.08
N LEU A 55 11.36 43.98 -2.24
CA LEU A 55 10.24 44.57 -2.96
C LEU A 55 9.24 43.53 -3.45
N SER A 56 9.72 42.42 -4.02
CA SER A 56 8.87 41.36 -4.56
C SER A 56 8.25 40.47 -3.48
N MET A 57 9.00 40.15 -2.42
CA MET A 57 8.60 39.13 -1.45
C MET A 57 7.83 39.70 -0.25
N ILE A 58 8.05 40.97 0.10
CA ILE A 58 7.50 41.60 1.31
C ILE A 58 6.69 42.86 0.95
N TRP A 59 7.30 43.82 0.23
CA TRP A 59 6.67 45.13 0.00
C TRP A 59 5.45 45.07 -0.92
N ASN A 60 5.54 44.43 -2.08
CA ASN A 60 4.45 44.36 -3.05
C ASN A 60 3.23 43.58 -2.52
N PRO A 61 3.39 42.43 -1.84
CA PRO A 61 2.28 41.76 -1.17
C PRO A 61 1.60 42.62 -0.09
N LEU A 62 2.38 43.41 0.68
CA LEU A 62 1.84 44.31 1.72
C LEU A 62 1.24 45.60 1.15
N LYS A 63 1.74 46.12 0.02
CA LYS A 63 1.24 47.32 -0.66
C LYS A 63 -0.20 47.15 -1.13
N ASP A 64 -0.55 45.99 -1.66
CA ASP A 64 -1.90 45.70 -2.17
C ASP A 64 -2.91 45.45 -1.03
N LEU A 65 -2.45 45.02 0.16
CA LEU A 65 -3.30 44.80 1.34
C LEU A 65 -3.82 46.11 1.96
N ARG A 66 -3.16 47.26 1.69
CA ARG A 66 -3.63 48.60 2.10
C ARG A 66 -4.94 49.04 1.42
N SER A 67 -5.36 48.34 0.37
CA SER A 67 -6.61 48.63 -0.36
C SER A 67 -7.83 47.86 0.18
N LEU A 68 -7.62 46.92 1.11
CA LEU A 68 -8.69 46.13 1.72
C LEU A 68 -9.17 46.79 3.02
N SER A 69 -10.48 46.99 3.14
CA SER A 69 -11.08 47.67 4.30
C SER A 69 -11.05 46.87 5.61
N ASN A 70 -10.73 45.56 5.56
CA ASN A 70 -10.49 44.69 6.72
C ASN A 70 -9.93 43.31 6.27
N PRO A 71 -8.62 43.17 6.05
CA PRO A 71 -8.05 41.89 5.64
C PRO A 71 -8.00 40.89 6.81
N THR A 72 -8.59 39.71 6.63
CA THR A 72 -8.46 38.59 7.58
C THR A 72 -7.17 37.80 7.32
N THR A 73 -6.66 37.08 8.33
CA THR A 73 -5.46 36.21 8.21
C THR A 73 -5.57 35.22 7.05
N THR A 74 -6.77 34.68 6.82
CA THR A 74 -7.09 33.79 5.70
C THR A 74 -7.02 34.49 4.34
N ALA A 75 -7.54 35.73 4.24
CA ALA A 75 -7.46 36.51 3.01
C ALA A 75 -6.01 36.87 2.65
N MET A 76 -5.19 37.15 3.66
CA MET A 76 -3.77 37.43 3.52
C MET A 76 -2.99 36.20 3.03
N LEU A 77 -3.17 35.04 3.67
CA LEU A 77 -2.50 33.79 3.29
C LEU A 77 -2.92 33.31 1.89
N ASN A 78 -4.20 33.45 1.53
CA ASN A 78 -4.69 33.09 0.20
C ASN A 78 -4.09 33.97 -0.91
N ASN A 79 -3.86 35.24 -0.65
CA ASN A 79 -3.23 36.16 -1.61
C ASN A 79 -1.72 35.88 -1.78
N ILE A 80 -1.03 35.55 -0.69
CA ILE A 80 0.38 35.12 -0.74
C ILE A 80 0.52 33.80 -1.51
N ARG A 81 -0.38 32.84 -1.27
CA ARG A 81 -0.40 31.55 -1.98
C ARG A 81 -0.73 31.71 -3.47
N SER A 82 -1.72 32.54 -3.82
CA SER A 82 -2.14 32.71 -5.21
C SER A 82 -1.08 33.35 -6.09
N ARG A 83 -0.20 34.19 -5.51
CA ARG A 83 0.87 34.87 -6.26
C ARG A 83 2.18 34.09 -6.34
N ASN A 84 2.45 33.21 -5.38
CA ASN A 84 3.70 32.44 -5.33
C ASN A 84 3.57 31.00 -5.82
N GLY A 85 2.36 30.55 -6.17
CA GLY A 85 2.13 29.21 -6.74
C GLY A 85 2.64 28.09 -5.84
N SER A 86 3.21 27.02 -6.43
CA SER A 86 3.81 25.88 -5.70
C SER A 86 5.02 26.25 -4.83
N GLU A 87 5.60 27.43 -5.07
CA GLU A 87 6.87 27.86 -4.48
C GLU A 87 6.69 28.67 -3.19
N TRP A 88 5.45 28.91 -2.74
CA TRP A 88 5.14 29.72 -1.55
C TRP A 88 5.88 29.24 -0.29
N HIS A 89 6.17 27.94 -0.20
CA HIS A 89 6.92 27.32 0.88
C HIS A 89 8.36 27.84 1.02
N LYS A 90 8.96 28.42 -0.03
CA LYS A 90 10.32 29.00 0.01
C LYS A 90 10.42 30.29 0.84
N LEU A 91 9.29 30.92 1.19
CA LEU A 91 9.20 32.10 2.06
C LEU A 91 9.14 31.74 3.56
N GLN A 92 9.09 30.46 3.90
CA GLN A 92 8.84 29.97 5.26
C GLN A 92 9.91 30.42 6.28
N ALA A 93 11.19 30.44 5.89
CA ALA A 93 12.28 30.91 6.75
C ALA A 93 12.21 32.43 7.04
N GLU A 94 11.70 33.22 6.09
CA GLU A 94 11.55 34.67 6.21
C GLU A 94 10.32 35.04 7.07
N LEU A 95 9.26 34.23 7.03
CA LEU A 95 8.10 34.33 7.93
C LEU A 95 8.43 33.88 9.37
N GLN A 96 9.31 32.88 9.54
CA GLN A 96 9.82 32.44 10.84
C GLN A 96 10.67 33.50 11.55
N ALA A 97 11.45 34.30 10.80
CA ALA A 97 12.23 35.41 11.36
C ALA A 97 11.36 36.53 11.96
N PHE A 98 10.06 36.53 11.68
CA PHE A 98 9.12 37.59 12.08
C PHE A 98 8.21 37.22 13.27
N ASN A 99 8.49 36.10 13.97
CA ASN A 99 7.78 35.64 15.17
C ASN A 99 6.24 35.63 15.05
N MET A 100 5.76 35.19 13.89
CA MET A 100 4.34 35.01 13.58
C MET A 100 3.86 33.71 14.24
N ALA A 101 2.79 33.76 15.05
CA ALA A 101 2.26 32.62 15.79
C ALA A 101 2.04 31.40 14.88
N MET A 102 2.92 30.40 14.99
CA MET A 102 2.75 29.12 14.31
C MET A 102 1.83 28.24 15.15
N THR A 103 0.85 27.60 14.51
CA THR A 103 0.07 26.54 15.15
C THR A 103 0.94 25.30 15.29
N VAL A 104 0.89 24.65 16.45
CA VAL A 104 1.58 23.37 16.65
C VAL A 104 1.11 22.33 15.63
N SER A 105 2.02 21.45 15.22
CA SER A 105 1.69 20.37 14.28
C SER A 105 0.63 19.42 14.88
N THR A 106 -0.12 18.75 14.01
CA THR A 106 -1.08 17.71 14.43
C THR A 106 -0.85 16.47 13.59
N ILE A 107 -0.79 15.31 14.25
CA ILE A 107 -0.70 14.01 13.61
C ILE A 107 -2.12 13.47 13.44
N THR A 108 -2.46 13.01 12.24
CA THR A 108 -3.78 12.43 11.93
C THR A 108 -3.70 10.94 11.62
N ALA A 109 -2.56 10.44 11.16
CA ALA A 109 -2.33 9.02 10.95
C ALA A 109 -0.85 8.64 11.04
N ILE A 110 -0.61 7.37 11.35
CA ILE A 110 0.69 6.70 11.28
C ILE A 110 0.54 5.38 10.53
N ALA A 111 1.52 5.03 9.71
CA ALA A 111 1.63 3.71 9.08
C ALA A 111 3.10 3.28 8.98
N PRO A 112 3.44 2.03 9.35
CA PRO A 112 2.59 1.04 10.02
C PRO A 112 2.19 1.45 11.45
N LEU A 113 1.22 0.75 12.03
CA LEU A 113 0.72 1.00 13.40
C LEU A 113 1.59 0.38 14.50
N GLY A 114 2.64 -0.37 14.15
CA GLY A 114 3.54 -0.94 15.13
C GLY A 114 4.90 -1.35 14.56
N GLY A 115 5.74 -1.89 15.44
CA GLY A 115 7.08 -2.33 15.11
C GLY A 115 7.73 -3.12 16.25
N PRO A 116 8.88 -3.75 16.01
CA PRO A 116 9.57 -4.54 17.02
C PRO A 116 10.18 -3.64 18.11
N PRO A 117 10.29 -4.11 19.36
CA PRO A 117 10.91 -3.36 20.45
C PRO A 117 12.37 -2.96 20.19
N ALA A 118 13.05 -3.62 19.25
CA ALA A 118 14.38 -3.23 18.79
C ALA A 118 14.40 -1.91 17.97
N GLY A 119 13.24 -1.39 17.57
CA GLY A 119 13.14 -0.23 16.67
C GLY A 119 13.47 -0.58 15.22
N GLY A 120 13.78 0.43 14.42
CA GLY A 120 14.18 0.28 13.02
C GLY A 120 13.01 0.27 12.02
N THR A 121 11.75 0.28 12.48
CA THR A 121 10.59 0.45 11.60
C THR A 121 10.57 1.84 10.99
N THR A 122 10.55 1.92 9.67
CA THR A 122 10.23 3.16 8.94
C THR A 122 8.74 3.42 9.02
N ILE A 123 8.37 4.52 9.68
CA ILE A 123 6.99 5.00 9.80
C ILE A 123 6.77 6.19 8.87
N THR A 124 5.56 6.31 8.36
CA THR A 124 5.04 7.49 7.68
C THR A 124 4.01 8.15 8.59
N LEU A 125 4.20 9.43 8.89
CA LEU A 125 3.23 10.26 9.60
C LEU A 125 2.49 11.15 8.60
N THR A 126 1.16 11.15 8.71
CA THR A 126 0.28 12.10 8.04
C THR A 126 -0.23 13.10 9.05
N GLY A 127 -0.30 14.38 8.66
CA GLY A 127 -0.69 15.44 9.57
C GLY A 127 -0.83 16.80 8.91
N ILE A 128 -0.61 17.84 9.71
CA ILE A 128 -0.56 19.24 9.28
C ILE A 128 0.60 19.98 9.95
N GLU A 129 1.08 21.03 9.28
CA GLU A 129 2.11 21.96 9.77
C GLU A 129 3.47 21.30 10.10
N PHE A 130 3.87 20.28 9.33
CA PHE A 130 5.25 19.76 9.38
C PHE A 130 6.23 20.72 8.68
N THR A 131 7.41 20.91 9.26
CA THR A 131 8.40 21.91 8.80
C THR A 131 9.69 21.24 8.32
N PHE A 132 10.14 21.59 7.11
CA PHE A 132 11.38 21.03 6.56
C PHE A 132 12.60 21.34 7.43
N ASN A 133 13.54 20.40 7.49
CA ASN A 133 14.86 20.49 8.14
C ASN A 133 14.88 20.79 9.66
N THR A 134 13.73 21.06 10.27
CA THR A 134 13.60 21.49 11.68
C THR A 134 12.60 20.64 12.46
N THR A 135 11.98 19.65 11.80
CA THR A 135 11.06 18.72 12.46
C THR A 135 11.82 17.60 13.13
N GLU A 136 11.53 17.34 14.41
CA GLU A 136 11.94 16.14 15.12
C GLU A 136 10.72 15.27 15.41
N VAL A 137 10.93 13.95 15.49
CA VAL A 137 9.90 12.99 15.89
C VAL A 137 10.37 12.26 17.13
N ARG A 138 9.50 12.14 18.13
CA ARG A 138 9.72 11.37 19.35
C ARG A 138 8.69 10.27 19.47
N ILE A 139 9.14 9.08 19.85
CA ILE A 139 8.31 7.89 20.00
C ILE A 139 8.59 7.31 21.38
N GLY A 140 7.59 7.30 22.26
CA GLY A 140 7.79 6.97 23.67
C GLY A 140 8.78 7.92 24.36
N GLY A 141 8.86 9.17 23.90
CA GLY A 141 9.80 10.19 24.39
C GLY A 141 11.23 10.12 23.81
N ILE A 142 11.58 9.05 23.11
CA ILE A 142 12.91 8.85 22.50
C ILE A 142 12.93 9.42 21.08
N LEU A 143 14.02 10.08 20.70
CA LEU A 143 14.19 10.64 19.35
C LEU A 143 14.24 9.54 18.29
N ALA A 144 13.40 9.67 17.28
CA ALA A 144 13.47 8.90 16.05
C ALA A 144 14.62 9.39 15.15
N THR A 145 15.06 8.54 14.23
CA THR A 145 16.13 8.86 13.26
C THR A 145 15.57 8.96 11.83
N ASN A 146 16.39 9.40 10.87
CA ASN A 146 16.01 9.52 9.45
C ASN A 146 14.70 10.28 9.22
N VAL A 147 14.46 11.36 9.97
CA VAL A 147 13.27 12.18 9.81
C VAL A 147 13.38 12.95 8.49
N THR A 148 12.49 12.65 7.55
CA THR A 148 12.41 13.35 6.26
C THR A 148 10.99 13.87 6.04
N VAL A 149 10.86 15.19 5.98
CA VAL A 149 9.58 15.85 5.68
C VAL A 149 9.45 15.93 4.16
N SER A 150 8.41 15.33 3.59
CA SER A 150 8.13 15.36 2.15
C SER A 150 7.18 16.50 1.77
N SER A 151 6.28 16.86 2.67
CA SER A 151 5.36 17.99 2.57
C SER A 151 4.96 18.49 3.96
N SER A 152 4.23 19.60 4.03
CA SER A 152 3.65 20.06 5.29
C SER A 152 2.62 19.11 5.92
N THR A 153 2.25 18.04 5.21
CA THR A 153 1.26 17.05 5.66
C THR A 153 1.79 15.62 5.71
N SER A 154 3.05 15.39 5.33
CA SER A 154 3.65 14.05 5.31
C SER A 154 5.13 14.10 5.66
N LEU A 155 5.54 13.19 6.53
CA LEU A 155 6.95 12.93 6.82
C LEU A 155 7.17 11.45 7.07
N THR A 156 8.42 10.99 6.91
CA THR A 156 8.85 9.66 7.35
C THR A 156 9.88 9.77 8.46
N ALA A 157 9.94 8.74 9.31
CA ALA A 157 10.92 8.62 10.39
C ALA A 157 11.23 7.14 10.67
N THR A 158 12.37 6.85 11.30
CA THR A 158 12.75 5.51 11.74
C THR A 158 12.64 5.41 13.25
N THR A 159 11.83 4.46 13.72
CA THR A 159 11.57 4.22 15.14
C THR A 159 12.86 3.87 15.90
N PRO A 160 13.08 4.42 17.11
CA PRO A 160 14.16 3.98 18.00
C PRO A 160 13.78 2.66 18.71
N PRO A 161 14.73 2.01 19.42
CA PRO A 161 14.37 0.96 20.37
C PRO A 161 13.39 1.47 21.44
N GLY A 162 12.45 0.62 21.84
CA GLY A 162 11.38 0.97 22.78
C GLY A 162 10.87 -0.22 23.59
N ALA A 163 10.20 0.08 24.71
CA ALA A 163 9.55 -0.95 25.52
C ALA A 163 8.27 -1.46 24.85
N LEU A 164 7.90 -2.71 25.13
CA LEU A 164 6.65 -3.30 24.65
C LEU A 164 5.42 -2.49 25.09
N GLY A 165 4.45 -2.37 24.20
CA GLY A 165 3.20 -1.66 24.43
C GLY A 165 3.03 -0.39 23.59
N SER A 166 1.89 0.26 23.78
CA SER A 166 1.54 1.49 23.07
C SER A 166 2.36 2.67 23.59
N VAL A 167 2.78 3.54 22.67
CA VAL A 167 3.63 4.68 22.96
C VAL A 167 3.10 5.93 22.27
N ASP A 168 3.30 7.07 22.93
CA ASP A 168 3.00 8.37 22.36
C ASP A 168 3.98 8.71 21.24
N VAL A 169 3.44 9.17 20.11
CA VAL A 169 4.19 9.80 19.02
C VAL A 169 3.98 11.30 19.09
N ILE A 170 5.08 12.05 19.13
CA ILE A 170 5.07 13.51 19.20
C ILE A 170 5.96 14.05 18.07
N VAL A 171 5.44 15.03 17.35
CA VAL A 171 6.21 15.81 16.38
C VAL A 171 6.57 17.15 17.02
N HIS A 172 7.87 17.47 17.04
CA HIS A 172 8.36 18.78 17.47
C HIS A 172 8.71 19.62 16.25
N THR A 173 8.15 20.82 16.17
CA THR A 173 8.53 21.84 15.18
C THR A 173 8.92 23.12 15.92
N PRO A 174 9.43 24.16 15.23
CA PRO A 174 9.69 25.44 15.89
C PRO A 174 8.43 26.10 16.50
N ALA A 175 7.23 25.64 16.13
CA ALA A 175 5.96 26.05 16.75
C ALA A 175 5.72 25.42 18.13
N GLY A 176 6.48 24.38 18.49
CA GLY A 176 6.31 23.56 19.68
C GLY A 176 5.95 22.11 19.36
N ASN A 177 5.59 21.37 20.40
CA ASN A 177 5.18 19.97 20.31
C ASN A 177 3.73 19.84 19.82
N SER A 178 3.48 18.83 18.98
CA SER A 178 2.13 18.33 18.74
C SER A 178 1.50 17.80 20.03
N SER A 179 0.17 17.62 20.02
CA SER A 179 -0.46 16.74 21.00
C SER A 179 0.06 15.30 20.81
N PRO A 180 0.15 14.49 21.89
CA PRO A 180 0.54 13.09 21.79
C PRO A 180 -0.42 12.29 20.90
N PHE A 181 0.14 11.47 20.00
CA PHE A 181 -0.60 10.56 19.14
C PHE A 181 -0.32 9.12 19.55
N ASN A 182 -1.24 8.50 20.29
CA ASN A 182 -1.06 7.19 20.92
C ASN A 182 -1.65 6.04 20.06
N SER A 183 -1.09 5.84 18.88
CA SER A 183 -1.53 4.77 17.96
C SER A 183 -0.41 3.83 17.53
N PHE A 184 0.84 4.09 17.92
CA PHE A 184 1.97 3.22 17.62
C PHE A 184 2.20 2.24 18.77
N THR A 185 2.39 0.96 18.48
CA THR A 185 2.64 -0.07 19.48
C THR A 185 3.92 -0.86 19.17
N TYR A 186 4.81 -0.96 20.16
CA TYR A 186 5.91 -1.91 20.08
C TYR A 186 5.41 -3.30 20.46
N ALA A 187 5.50 -4.24 19.53
CA ALA A 187 5.07 -5.63 19.70
C ALA A 187 6.14 -6.58 19.13
N PRO A 188 6.29 -7.82 19.64
CA PRO A 188 7.21 -8.78 19.07
C PRO A 188 6.84 -9.10 17.61
N THR A 189 7.84 -9.41 16.80
CA THR A 189 7.65 -9.88 15.43
C THR A 189 7.09 -11.31 15.46
N PRO A 190 6.08 -11.67 14.66
CA PRO A 190 5.55 -13.03 14.62
C PRO A 190 6.64 -14.01 14.18
N VAL A 191 6.65 -15.20 14.79
CA VAL A 191 7.61 -16.27 14.46
C VAL A 191 6.85 -17.53 14.09
N ILE A 192 7.24 -18.17 12.99
CA ILE A 192 6.70 -19.48 12.58
C ILE A 192 7.69 -20.56 13.03
N SER A 193 7.22 -21.50 13.85
CA SER A 193 8.01 -22.64 14.32
C SER A 193 7.85 -23.86 13.42
N THR A 194 6.62 -24.15 12.99
CA THR A 194 6.34 -25.27 12.09
C THR A 194 5.02 -25.04 11.34
N VAL A 195 4.89 -25.75 10.23
CA VAL A 195 3.66 -25.85 9.45
C VAL A 195 3.34 -27.34 9.33
N THR A 196 2.09 -27.71 9.55
CA THR A 196 1.60 -29.08 9.48
C THR A 196 0.37 -29.16 8.59
N VAL A 197 0.14 -30.31 7.94
CA VAL A 197 -1.10 -30.59 7.21
C VAL A 197 -2.11 -31.20 8.18
N VAL A 198 -3.35 -30.72 8.15
CA VAL A 198 -4.40 -31.20 9.05
C VAL A 198 -4.72 -32.67 8.73
N GLY A 199 -4.52 -33.55 9.72
CA GLY A 199 -4.76 -34.99 9.59
C GLY A 199 -3.50 -35.82 9.28
N ASP A 200 -2.39 -35.19 8.93
CA ASP A 200 -1.12 -35.90 8.74
C ASP A 200 -0.47 -36.29 10.08
N PRO A 201 0.29 -37.40 10.15
CA PRO A 201 1.02 -37.77 11.36
C PRO A 201 2.03 -36.69 11.77
N PRO A 202 2.25 -36.47 13.10
CA PRO A 202 3.25 -35.53 13.58
C PRO A 202 4.65 -35.81 13.00
N GLY A 203 5.37 -34.76 12.62
CA GLY A 203 6.70 -34.85 12.02
C GLY A 203 6.73 -35.15 10.52
N THR A 204 5.56 -35.34 9.88
CA THR A 204 5.45 -35.41 8.43
C THR A 204 5.73 -34.02 7.83
N PRO A 205 6.66 -33.89 6.85
CA PRO A 205 6.87 -32.63 6.16
C PRO A 205 5.57 -32.11 5.52
N ALA A 206 5.20 -30.85 5.79
CA ALA A 206 3.99 -30.27 5.24
C ALA A 206 4.08 -30.12 3.72
N ARG A 207 3.19 -30.81 3.01
CA ARG A 207 3.16 -30.81 1.55
C ARG A 207 1.76 -31.03 0.98
N GLY A 208 1.53 -30.59 -0.25
CA GLY A 208 0.22 -30.65 -0.90
C GLY A 208 0.27 -30.46 -2.41
N ALA A 209 -0.84 -30.74 -3.09
CA ALA A 209 -0.92 -30.58 -4.54
C ALA A 209 -0.85 -29.10 -4.95
N SER A 210 -0.19 -28.79 -6.06
CA SER A 210 -0.11 -27.43 -6.62
C SER A 210 -1.46 -26.82 -7.02
N LEU A 211 -2.53 -27.61 -7.00
CA LEU A 211 -3.91 -27.15 -7.15
C LEU A 211 -4.42 -26.37 -5.93
N GLY A 212 -3.71 -26.38 -4.81
CA GLY A 212 -4.15 -25.80 -3.56
C GLY A 212 -5.17 -26.68 -2.83
N GLY A 213 -5.91 -26.09 -1.90
CA GLY A 213 -6.95 -26.78 -1.13
C GLY A 213 -6.45 -27.64 0.04
N THR A 214 -5.14 -27.71 0.29
CA THR A 214 -4.60 -28.47 1.43
C THR A 214 -4.83 -27.68 2.72
N PRO A 215 -5.59 -28.20 3.70
CA PRO A 215 -5.76 -27.55 4.98
C PRO A 215 -4.47 -27.67 5.80
N ILE A 216 -3.97 -26.55 6.30
CA ILE A 216 -2.74 -26.46 7.08
C ILE A 216 -2.97 -25.77 8.41
N GLU A 217 -2.09 -26.08 9.34
CA GLU A 217 -1.95 -25.43 10.63
C GLU A 217 -0.54 -24.85 10.74
N ILE A 218 -0.45 -23.60 11.18
CA ILE A 218 0.79 -22.85 11.33
C ILE A 218 0.97 -22.61 12.82
N ILE A 219 2.04 -23.16 13.38
CA ILE A 219 2.38 -23.07 14.79
C ILE A 219 3.54 -22.09 14.96
N GLY A 220 3.44 -21.22 15.97
CA GLY A 220 4.41 -20.17 16.17
C GLY A 220 4.19 -19.36 17.44
N THR A 221 4.61 -18.10 17.41
CA THR A 221 4.37 -17.13 18.47
C THR A 221 3.98 -15.77 17.89
N ASP A 222 3.36 -14.95 18.74
CA ASP A 222 3.05 -13.54 18.50
C ASP A 222 2.14 -13.28 17.28
N PHE A 223 1.29 -14.24 16.93
CA PHE A 223 0.24 -14.04 15.94
C PHE A 223 -0.85 -13.11 16.49
N GLN A 224 -1.22 -12.09 15.72
CA GLN A 224 -2.27 -11.15 16.11
C GLN A 224 -3.62 -11.55 15.51
N ALA A 225 -4.70 -11.08 16.13
CA ALA A 225 -6.02 -11.16 15.54
C ALA A 225 -5.97 -10.52 14.14
N THR A 226 -6.59 -11.16 13.14
CA THR A 226 -6.56 -10.75 11.72
C THR A 226 -5.18 -10.77 11.04
N ALA A 227 -4.22 -11.54 11.56
CA ALA A 227 -3.02 -11.88 10.79
C ALA A 227 -3.39 -12.53 9.45
N THR A 228 -2.59 -12.25 8.42
CA THR A 228 -2.73 -12.79 7.07
C THR A 228 -1.61 -13.78 6.79
N VAL A 229 -1.85 -14.72 5.87
CA VAL A 229 -0.89 -15.76 5.48
C VAL A 229 -0.69 -15.73 3.98
N SER A 230 0.56 -15.87 3.52
CA SER A 230 0.88 -16.19 2.14
C SER A 230 1.79 -17.43 2.05
N ILE A 231 1.67 -18.16 0.95
CA ILE A 231 2.40 -19.40 0.68
C ILE A 231 2.95 -19.31 -0.74
N GLY A 232 4.28 -19.33 -0.87
CA GLY A 232 4.95 -19.03 -2.14
C GLY A 232 4.65 -17.63 -2.67
N GLY A 233 4.35 -16.68 -1.78
CA GLY A 233 3.96 -15.32 -2.14
C GLY A 233 2.48 -15.15 -2.55
N ILE A 234 1.71 -16.23 -2.66
CA ILE A 234 0.27 -16.16 -2.97
C ILE A 234 -0.54 -16.13 -1.65
N PRO A 235 -1.53 -15.24 -1.47
CA PRO A 235 -2.39 -15.23 -0.30
C PRO A 235 -3.06 -16.60 -0.08
N ALA A 236 -2.99 -17.11 1.15
CA ALA A 236 -3.69 -18.34 1.52
C ALA A 236 -5.20 -18.10 1.66
N GLU A 237 -5.98 -19.18 1.54
CA GLU A 237 -7.43 -19.16 1.69
C GLU A 237 -7.84 -19.55 3.12
N ASN A 238 -9.06 -19.20 3.54
CA ASN A 238 -9.63 -19.58 4.83
C ASN A 238 -8.69 -19.35 6.04
N VAL A 239 -7.97 -18.23 6.05
CA VAL A 239 -7.03 -17.88 7.12
C VAL A 239 -7.80 -17.53 8.39
N VAL A 240 -7.58 -18.30 9.45
CA VAL A 240 -8.19 -18.10 10.77
C VAL A 240 -7.11 -18.15 11.84
N PRO A 241 -6.65 -17.00 12.36
CA PRO A 241 -5.85 -16.95 13.57
C PRO A 241 -6.68 -17.40 14.77
N ILE A 242 -6.29 -18.52 15.38
CA ILE A 242 -7.02 -19.14 16.51
C ILE A 242 -6.50 -18.59 17.84
N SER A 243 -5.18 -18.44 17.95
CA SER A 243 -4.49 -17.95 19.13
C SER A 243 -3.18 -17.27 18.73
N PRO A 244 -2.48 -16.60 19.68
CA PRO A 244 -1.15 -16.07 19.41
C PRO A 244 -0.09 -17.09 18.96
N THR A 245 -0.40 -18.38 19.03
CA THR A 245 0.53 -19.46 18.66
C THR A 245 0.02 -20.38 17.56
N GLN A 246 -1.19 -20.14 17.01
CA GLN A 246 -1.83 -21.04 16.05
C GLN A 246 -2.69 -20.28 15.03
N ILE A 247 -2.46 -20.56 13.75
CA ILE A 247 -3.30 -20.12 12.63
C ILE A 247 -3.68 -21.37 11.80
N THR A 248 -4.95 -21.50 11.41
CA THR A 248 -5.34 -22.44 10.36
C THR A 248 -5.50 -21.70 9.03
N ALA A 249 -5.12 -22.33 7.93
CA ALA A 249 -5.28 -21.79 6.59
C ALA A 249 -5.46 -22.92 5.57
N THR A 250 -5.82 -22.58 4.33
CA THR A 250 -5.87 -23.49 3.19
C THR A 250 -4.88 -23.01 2.13
N THR A 251 -4.07 -23.93 1.60
CA THR A 251 -3.07 -23.58 0.60
C THR A 251 -3.72 -23.03 -0.68
N PRO A 252 -3.24 -21.93 -1.26
CA PRO A 252 -3.77 -21.41 -2.51
C PRO A 252 -3.37 -22.28 -3.70
N ARG A 253 -4.07 -22.11 -4.82
CA ARG A 253 -3.67 -22.70 -6.09
C ARG A 253 -2.44 -21.98 -6.67
N LEU A 254 -1.43 -22.74 -7.10
CA LEU A 254 -0.30 -22.19 -7.85
C LEU A 254 -0.64 -22.07 -9.35
N LEU A 255 -0.36 -20.90 -9.90
CA LEU A 255 -0.47 -20.59 -11.32
C LEU A 255 0.83 -19.92 -11.82
N PRO A 256 1.65 -20.57 -12.67
CA PRO A 256 1.48 -21.94 -13.18
C PRO A 256 1.74 -23.03 -12.12
N PRO A 257 1.14 -24.23 -12.27
CA PRO A 257 1.43 -25.39 -11.41
C PRO A 257 2.91 -25.74 -11.43
N SER A 258 3.49 -25.89 -10.25
CA SER A 258 4.91 -26.24 -10.06
C SER A 258 5.08 -27.04 -8.78
N ALA A 259 6.15 -27.85 -8.74
CA ALA A 259 6.58 -28.56 -7.55
C ALA A 259 7.77 -27.86 -6.89
N GLY A 260 7.92 -28.02 -5.58
CA GLY A 260 9.05 -27.51 -4.81
C GLY A 260 8.65 -26.88 -3.47
N GLY A 261 9.67 -26.65 -2.65
CA GLY A 261 9.54 -25.95 -1.37
C GLY A 261 9.26 -24.46 -1.58
N VAL A 262 8.32 -23.92 -0.82
CA VAL A 262 7.93 -22.51 -0.84
C VAL A 262 7.94 -21.92 0.57
N GLU A 263 8.14 -20.60 0.64
CA GLU A 263 8.02 -19.85 1.89
C GLU A 263 6.56 -19.83 2.38
N VAL A 264 6.36 -20.00 3.68
CA VAL A 264 5.12 -19.63 4.36
C VAL A 264 5.40 -18.37 5.18
N LYS A 265 4.60 -17.33 4.97
CA LYS A 265 4.76 -16.02 5.61
C LYS A 265 3.48 -15.64 6.35
N VAL A 266 3.61 -15.23 7.60
CA VAL A 266 2.53 -14.63 8.41
C VAL A 266 2.80 -13.14 8.52
N THR A 267 1.81 -12.30 8.24
CA THR A 267 1.88 -10.84 8.40
C THR A 267 0.78 -10.38 9.35
N ASN A 268 1.18 -9.78 10.47
CA ASN A 268 0.26 -9.22 11.46
C ASN A 268 -0.30 -7.85 11.00
N PRO A 269 -1.44 -7.39 11.56
CA PRO A 269 -2.02 -6.09 11.23
C PRO A 269 -1.13 -4.88 11.54
N ASP A 270 -0.19 -5.02 12.46
CA ASP A 270 0.83 -4.01 12.74
C ASP A 270 1.90 -3.91 11.64
N GLY A 271 1.81 -4.74 10.59
CA GLY A 271 2.71 -4.76 9.44
C GLY A 271 3.95 -5.63 9.63
N GLN A 272 4.18 -6.19 10.82
CA GLN A 272 5.30 -7.08 11.07
C GLN A 272 5.05 -8.47 10.47
N SER A 273 6.11 -9.16 10.07
CA SER A 273 5.99 -10.48 9.46
C SER A 273 7.07 -11.46 9.86
N GLY A 274 6.70 -12.73 9.96
CA GLY A 274 7.58 -13.87 10.14
C GLY A 274 7.43 -14.86 8.99
N SER A 275 8.51 -15.56 8.67
CA SER A 275 8.55 -16.50 7.56
C SER A 275 9.23 -17.81 7.94
N LEU A 276 8.81 -18.90 7.31
CA LEU A 276 9.48 -20.19 7.31
C LEU A 276 9.76 -20.59 5.85
N ASN A 277 11.04 -20.83 5.50
CA ASN A 277 11.46 -21.12 4.13
C ASN A 277 12.49 -22.27 4.08
N PRO A 278 12.15 -23.45 3.50
CA PRO A 278 10.81 -23.82 3.04
C PRO A 278 9.87 -24.05 4.23
N GLY A 279 8.64 -23.55 4.12
CA GLY A 279 7.58 -23.80 5.10
C GLY A 279 6.53 -24.81 4.60
N PHE A 280 6.43 -25.00 3.29
CA PHE A 280 5.51 -25.95 2.66
C PHE A 280 6.10 -26.47 1.34
N GLU A 281 5.80 -27.71 0.94
CA GLU A 281 6.23 -28.26 -0.35
C GLU A 281 5.04 -28.56 -1.27
N TYR A 282 5.05 -28.01 -2.47
CA TYR A 282 4.08 -28.40 -3.49
C TYR A 282 4.56 -29.60 -4.30
N PHE A 283 3.63 -30.49 -4.65
CA PHE A 283 3.86 -31.55 -5.64
C PHE A 283 2.84 -31.48 -6.78
N LEU A 284 3.23 -32.02 -7.94
CA LEU A 284 2.33 -32.20 -9.07
C LEU A 284 1.61 -33.56 -8.95
N LEU A 285 0.31 -33.58 -9.29
CA LEU A 285 -0.41 -34.85 -9.43
C LEU A 285 0.10 -35.61 -10.67
N PRO A 286 -0.27 -36.87 -10.89
CA PRO A 286 0.05 -37.54 -12.16
C PRO A 286 -0.80 -36.99 -13.33
N ALA A 287 -0.24 -37.00 -14.54
CA ALA A 287 -0.97 -36.59 -15.74
C ALA A 287 -2.19 -37.50 -16.00
N PRO A 288 -3.28 -36.97 -16.60
CA PRO A 288 -4.39 -37.80 -17.01
C PRO A 288 -3.94 -38.83 -18.04
N THR A 289 -4.58 -39.98 -18.08
CA THR A 289 -4.40 -40.98 -19.15
C THR A 289 -5.74 -41.31 -19.79
N ILE A 290 -5.74 -41.69 -21.06
CA ILE A 290 -6.94 -42.21 -21.72
C ILE A 290 -6.65 -43.66 -22.11
N ILE A 291 -7.54 -44.56 -21.71
CA ILE A 291 -7.53 -45.98 -22.09
C ILE A 291 -8.48 -46.20 -23.26
N SER A 292 -9.69 -45.66 -23.19
CA SER A 292 -10.71 -45.83 -24.24
C SER A 292 -11.74 -44.71 -24.26
N VAL A 293 -12.35 -44.49 -25.42
CA VAL A 293 -13.55 -43.67 -25.58
C VAL A 293 -14.66 -44.52 -26.20
N PHE A 294 -15.87 -44.45 -25.66
CA PHE A 294 -17.04 -45.17 -26.14
C PHE A 294 -18.28 -44.27 -26.24
N PRO A 295 -18.99 -44.26 -27.38
CA PRO A 295 -18.57 -44.84 -28.65
C PRO A 295 -17.28 -44.15 -29.18
N PRO A 296 -16.43 -44.84 -29.97
CA PRO A 296 -15.19 -44.26 -30.51
C PRO A 296 -15.43 -43.24 -31.65
N GLY A 297 -16.69 -43.00 -31.99
CA GLY A 297 -17.12 -42.09 -33.04
C GLY A 297 -18.63 -41.89 -33.01
N GLY A 298 -19.12 -40.95 -33.81
CA GLY A 298 -20.56 -40.70 -33.95
C GLY A 298 -20.90 -39.60 -34.94
N PRO A 299 -22.18 -39.23 -35.06
CA PRO A 299 -22.66 -38.29 -36.08
C PRO A 299 -22.02 -36.91 -35.99
N SER A 300 -21.79 -36.29 -37.14
CA SER A 300 -21.20 -34.95 -37.29
C SER A 300 -22.00 -33.85 -36.58
N SER A 301 -23.29 -34.09 -36.30
CA SER A 301 -24.15 -33.19 -35.53
C SER A 301 -23.79 -33.08 -34.05
N GLY A 302 -23.04 -34.04 -33.49
CA GLY A 302 -22.74 -34.10 -32.06
C GLY A 302 -23.97 -34.28 -31.17
N GLY A 303 -23.85 -33.91 -29.89
CA GLY A 303 -24.94 -33.92 -28.90
C GLY A 303 -25.23 -35.28 -28.25
N PHE A 304 -24.48 -36.32 -28.60
CA PHE A 304 -24.56 -37.63 -27.97
C PHE A 304 -23.52 -37.78 -26.85
N VAL A 305 -23.81 -38.68 -25.91
CA VAL A 305 -22.92 -38.97 -24.79
C VAL A 305 -21.76 -39.85 -25.23
N ILE A 306 -20.55 -39.48 -24.83
CA ILE A 306 -19.35 -40.30 -24.87
C ILE A 306 -18.86 -40.54 -23.46
N ALA A 307 -18.33 -41.74 -23.21
CA ALA A 307 -17.63 -42.11 -21.99
C ALA A 307 -16.14 -42.27 -22.32
N ILE A 308 -15.29 -41.59 -21.56
CA ILE A 308 -13.83 -41.67 -21.68
C ILE A 308 -13.32 -42.35 -20.40
N THR A 309 -12.74 -43.53 -20.53
CA THR A 309 -12.16 -44.29 -19.43
C THR A 309 -10.65 -44.13 -19.42
N GLY A 310 -10.09 -43.99 -18.24
CA GLY A 310 -8.66 -43.81 -18.02
C GLY A 310 -8.31 -43.66 -16.55
N ALA A 311 -7.38 -42.75 -16.26
CA ALA A 311 -6.92 -42.49 -14.89
C ALA A 311 -6.52 -41.02 -14.70
N ASN A 312 -6.50 -40.60 -13.43
CA ASN A 312 -6.08 -39.28 -12.96
C ASN A 312 -6.90 -38.12 -13.52
N TYR A 313 -8.19 -38.32 -13.80
CA TYR A 313 -9.06 -37.19 -14.13
C TYR A 313 -9.41 -36.39 -12.87
N LEU A 314 -9.37 -35.08 -12.96
CA LEU A 314 -9.62 -34.18 -11.83
C LEU A 314 -10.94 -33.42 -12.00
N PRO A 315 -11.65 -33.07 -10.92
CA PRO A 315 -12.81 -32.20 -10.99
C PRO A 315 -12.48 -30.89 -11.73
N GLY A 316 -13.29 -30.52 -12.73
CA GLY A 316 -13.02 -29.37 -13.62
C GLY A 316 -12.19 -29.69 -14.87
N VAL A 317 -11.95 -30.98 -15.16
CA VAL A 317 -11.33 -31.45 -16.41
C VAL A 317 -12.05 -30.88 -17.63
N ALA A 318 -11.28 -30.54 -18.66
CA ALA A 318 -11.79 -30.18 -19.98
C ALA A 318 -11.48 -31.30 -20.98
N VAL A 319 -12.43 -31.57 -21.87
CA VAL A 319 -12.29 -32.51 -22.98
C VAL A 319 -12.45 -31.74 -24.28
N SER A 320 -11.58 -31.97 -25.25
CA SER A 320 -11.74 -31.49 -26.61
C SER A 320 -11.64 -32.61 -27.64
N ILE A 321 -12.44 -32.49 -28.71
CA ILE A 321 -12.39 -33.34 -29.89
C ILE A 321 -12.04 -32.43 -31.08
N GLY A 322 -10.81 -32.55 -31.56
CA GLY A 322 -10.19 -31.56 -32.45
C GLY A 322 -10.13 -30.19 -31.76
N ILE A 323 -10.62 -29.15 -32.43
CA ILE A 323 -10.64 -27.78 -31.89
C ILE A 323 -11.85 -27.49 -31.00
N ARG A 324 -12.76 -28.46 -30.80
CA ARG A 324 -14.04 -28.24 -30.15
C ARG A 324 -14.06 -28.82 -28.75
N THR A 325 -14.52 -28.04 -27.78
CA THR A 325 -14.71 -28.48 -26.40
C THR A 325 -15.98 -29.31 -26.27
N ALA A 326 -15.88 -30.47 -25.64
CA ALA A 326 -17.02 -31.29 -25.24
C ALA A 326 -17.63 -30.77 -23.93
N THR A 327 -18.94 -30.94 -23.74
CA THR A 327 -19.62 -30.52 -22.51
C THR A 327 -19.56 -31.66 -21.49
N ILE A 328 -18.87 -31.45 -20.37
CA ILE A 328 -18.76 -32.47 -19.31
C ILE A 328 -20.11 -32.65 -18.63
N ILE A 329 -20.55 -33.91 -18.51
CA ILE A 329 -21.74 -34.34 -17.77
C ILE A 329 -21.33 -34.78 -16.36
N SER A 330 -20.31 -35.64 -16.27
CA SER A 330 -19.80 -36.17 -15.01
C SER A 330 -18.32 -36.51 -15.12
N VAL A 331 -17.61 -36.47 -14.00
CA VAL A 331 -16.20 -36.87 -13.91
C VAL A 331 -15.94 -37.61 -12.60
N SER A 332 -15.29 -38.76 -12.70
CA SER A 332 -14.61 -39.47 -11.62
C SER A 332 -13.11 -39.54 -11.95
N SER A 333 -12.28 -40.07 -11.05
CA SER A 333 -10.84 -40.23 -11.31
C SER A 333 -10.51 -41.18 -12.46
N THR A 334 -11.46 -42.00 -12.92
CA THR A 334 -11.27 -43.01 -13.97
C THR A 334 -12.20 -42.87 -15.16
N THR A 335 -13.26 -42.06 -15.06
CA THR A 335 -14.27 -41.94 -16.12
C THR A 335 -14.72 -40.49 -16.28
N ILE A 336 -14.83 -40.04 -17.52
CA ILE A 336 -15.49 -38.78 -17.90
C ILE A 336 -16.68 -39.13 -18.78
N GLU A 337 -17.87 -38.63 -18.45
CA GLU A 337 -19.00 -38.60 -19.39
C GLU A 337 -19.14 -37.19 -19.94
N ALA A 338 -19.24 -37.05 -21.26
CA ALA A 338 -19.36 -35.76 -21.92
C ALA A 338 -20.29 -35.83 -23.13
N LEU A 339 -20.89 -34.70 -23.52
CA LEU A 339 -21.56 -34.55 -24.80
C LEU A 339 -20.52 -34.20 -25.86
N ALA A 340 -20.41 -35.05 -26.88
CA ALA A 340 -19.55 -34.79 -28.03
C ALA A 340 -20.03 -33.53 -28.78
N PRO A 341 -19.15 -32.58 -29.12
CA PRO A 341 -19.55 -31.36 -29.80
C PRO A 341 -19.91 -31.63 -31.26
N GLY A 342 -20.89 -30.91 -31.80
CA GLY A 342 -21.17 -30.95 -33.24
C GLY A 342 -20.10 -30.23 -34.05
N LEU A 343 -19.78 -30.76 -35.24
CA LEU A 343 -19.03 -30.06 -36.27
C LEU A 343 -19.85 -28.89 -36.81
N THR A 344 -19.19 -27.81 -37.25
CA THR A 344 -19.87 -26.79 -38.06
C THR A 344 -20.06 -27.30 -39.49
N ILE A 345 -20.98 -26.68 -40.22
CA ILE A 345 -21.28 -27.00 -41.63
C ILE A 345 -20.07 -26.90 -42.58
N ILE A 346 -18.97 -26.27 -42.16
CA ILE A 346 -17.72 -26.14 -42.93
C ILE A 346 -16.68 -27.22 -42.60
N GLU A 347 -16.88 -27.98 -41.51
CA GLU A 347 -15.98 -29.05 -41.10
C GLU A 347 -16.41 -30.39 -41.71
N ILE A 348 -15.46 -31.09 -42.30
CA ILE A 348 -15.71 -32.39 -42.95
C ILE A 348 -15.65 -33.50 -41.90
N PRO A 349 -16.60 -34.46 -41.87
CA PRO A 349 -16.51 -35.65 -41.02
C PRO A 349 -15.18 -36.39 -41.18
N GLY A 350 -14.70 -37.02 -40.11
CA GLY A 350 -13.45 -37.76 -40.10
C GLY A 350 -12.83 -37.84 -38.71
N ALA A 351 -11.63 -38.43 -38.64
CA ALA A 351 -10.87 -38.56 -37.42
C ALA A 351 -10.51 -37.18 -36.83
N ARG A 352 -10.53 -37.07 -35.51
CA ARG A 352 -10.17 -35.91 -34.70
C ARG A 352 -9.38 -36.35 -33.49
N ASP A 353 -8.43 -35.52 -33.09
CA ASP A 353 -7.66 -35.75 -31.88
C ASP A 353 -8.57 -35.62 -30.66
N LEU A 354 -8.47 -36.56 -29.73
CA LEU A 354 -9.16 -36.50 -28.44
C LEU A 354 -8.16 -36.03 -27.40
N GLN A 355 -8.43 -34.91 -26.74
CA GLN A 355 -7.58 -34.39 -25.67
C GLN A 355 -8.36 -34.26 -24.36
N VAL A 356 -7.70 -34.64 -23.27
CA VAL A 356 -8.14 -34.41 -21.89
C VAL A 356 -7.14 -33.48 -21.24
N LEU A 357 -7.60 -32.36 -20.68
CA LEU A 357 -6.81 -31.36 -19.96
C LEU A 357 -7.34 -31.22 -18.55
N ASN A 358 -6.53 -31.58 -17.56
CA ASN A 358 -6.85 -31.36 -16.15
C ASN A 358 -6.67 -29.88 -15.75
N PRO A 359 -7.34 -29.42 -14.69
CA PRO A 359 -7.19 -28.06 -14.17
C PRO A 359 -5.77 -27.73 -13.67
N ASP A 360 -4.92 -28.73 -13.42
CA ASP A 360 -3.51 -28.54 -13.06
C ASP A 360 -2.60 -28.38 -14.29
N GLY A 361 -3.19 -28.20 -15.48
CA GLY A 361 -2.46 -27.99 -16.73
C GLY A 361 -1.92 -29.27 -17.37
N GLN A 362 -1.98 -30.40 -16.67
CA GLN A 362 -1.56 -31.68 -17.22
C GLN A 362 -2.57 -32.19 -18.22
N ASN A 363 -2.09 -32.80 -19.30
CA ASN A 363 -2.96 -33.26 -20.38
C ASN A 363 -2.48 -34.57 -20.98
N VAL A 364 -3.40 -35.17 -21.74
CA VAL A 364 -3.14 -36.31 -22.62
C VAL A 364 -3.93 -36.13 -23.90
N MET A 365 -3.36 -36.60 -25.01
CA MET A 365 -3.97 -36.55 -26.33
C MET A 365 -3.86 -37.92 -27.00
N ILE A 366 -4.95 -38.36 -27.63
CA ILE A 366 -4.96 -39.48 -28.58
C ILE A 366 -5.19 -38.91 -29.98
N PRO A 367 -4.16 -38.87 -30.84
CA PRO A 367 -4.30 -38.46 -32.23
C PRO A 367 -5.34 -39.32 -32.97
N GLY A 368 -6.29 -38.69 -33.65
CA GLY A 368 -7.39 -39.38 -34.33
C GLY A 368 -8.27 -40.24 -33.40
N GLY A 369 -8.24 -39.99 -32.08
CA GLY A 369 -8.91 -40.80 -31.07
C GLY A 369 -10.44 -40.81 -31.13
N PHE A 370 -11.04 -39.97 -31.97
CA PHE A 370 -12.50 -39.92 -32.18
C PHE A 370 -12.85 -39.73 -33.65
N VAL A 371 -13.86 -40.43 -34.17
CA VAL A 371 -14.26 -40.34 -35.59
C VAL A 371 -15.66 -39.78 -35.77
N TYR A 372 -15.80 -38.63 -36.42
CA TYR A 372 -17.11 -38.15 -36.88
C TYR A 372 -17.52 -38.85 -38.17
N THR A 373 -18.73 -39.38 -38.19
CA THR A 373 -19.40 -39.89 -39.39
C THR A 373 -20.43 -38.88 -39.90
N PRO A 374 -20.78 -38.90 -41.19
CA PRO A 374 -21.82 -38.02 -41.75
C PRO A 374 -23.09 -37.97 -40.90
#